data_AF-A0A358ACJ9-F1
#
_entry.id   AF-A0A358ACJ9-F1
#
_cell.length_a   1.000
_cell.length_b   1.000
_cell.length_c   1.000
_cell.angle_alpha   90.00
_cell.angle_beta   90.00
_cell.angle_gamma   90.00
#
_symmetry.space_group_name_H-M   'P 1'
#
loop_
_entity.id
_entity.type
_entity.pdbx_description
1 polymer ?
#
loop_
_entity_poly.entity_id
_entity_poly.type
_entity_poly.pdbx_seq_one_letter_code
_entity_poly.pdbx_strand_id
1 'polypeptide(L)'
;MTKNKILIYLCVVAGVTIGLYTLTHTLGFLGSKYFAEHQKQLTMTEDFYGAGVTNYYYLKTPYDYFVPWVGLVSLLAPIILVLVLSIKLMLQKYTKKQYLFALLLPIIYGMINTVFFFATMNKSLGWEYEIGMVLTFFESCFVFVLVVIINSIIFWKHKKFENVEKIDKFL
;
A
#
# COMPACT_ATOMS: atom_id res chain seq x y z
N MET A 1 -14.83 -23.52 -8.68
CA MET A 1 -14.39 -22.12 -8.71
C MET A 1 -13.39 -22.02 -9.84
N THR A 2 -13.77 -21.38 -10.95
CA THR A 2 -12.92 -21.33 -12.14
C THR A 2 -11.63 -20.59 -11.79
N LYS A 3 -10.48 -21.20 -12.08
CA LYS A 3 -9.12 -20.69 -11.80
C LYS A 3 -8.97 -19.19 -12.14
N ASN A 4 -9.74 -18.73 -13.13
CA ASN A 4 -9.82 -17.36 -13.62
C ASN A 4 -10.13 -16.31 -12.52
N LYS A 5 -10.94 -16.63 -11.50
CA LYS A 5 -11.34 -15.60 -10.49
C LYS A 5 -10.19 -15.16 -9.58
N ILE A 6 -9.31 -16.09 -9.18
CA ILE A 6 -8.14 -15.77 -8.34
C ILE A 6 -7.13 -14.97 -9.15
N LEU A 7 -6.88 -15.38 -10.39
CA LEU A 7 -6.00 -14.65 -11.29
C LEU A 7 -6.48 -13.20 -11.48
N ILE A 8 -7.78 -13.00 -11.71
CA ILE A 8 -8.37 -11.65 -11.81
C ILE A 8 -8.11 -10.84 -10.53
N TYR A 9 -8.30 -11.41 -9.35
CA TYR A 9 -8.05 -10.67 -8.10
C TYR A 9 -6.57 -10.32 -7.92
N LEU A 10 -5.65 -11.22 -8.26
CA LEU A 10 -4.22 -10.94 -8.23
C LEU A 10 -3.85 -9.84 -9.23
N CYS A 11 -4.39 -9.88 -10.45
CA CYS A 11 -4.19 -8.85 -11.47
C CYS A 11 -4.77 -7.49 -11.05
N VAL A 12 -5.93 -7.48 -10.36
CA VAL A 12 -6.55 -6.25 -9.85
C VAL A 12 -5.70 -5.64 -8.73
N VAL A 13 -5.24 -6.44 -7.75
CA VAL A 13 -4.31 -5.96 -6.72
C VAL A 13 -3.03 -5.43 -7.35
N ALA A 14 -2.47 -6.17 -8.31
CA ALA A 14 -1.23 -5.76 -8.96
C ALA A 14 -1.39 -4.46 -9.76
N GLY A 15 -2.42 -4.38 -10.61
CA GLY A 15 -2.69 -3.23 -11.47
C GLY A 15 -3.01 -1.97 -10.67
N VAL A 16 -3.82 -2.09 -9.60
CA VAL A 16 -4.15 -0.94 -8.74
C VAL A 16 -2.92 -0.46 -7.97
N THR A 17 -2.16 -1.37 -7.36
CA THR A 17 -0.94 -1.01 -6.61
C THR A 17 0.09 -0.33 -7.52
N ILE A 18 0.40 -0.94 -8.67
CA ILE A 18 1.38 -0.38 -9.62
C ILE A 18 0.88 0.97 -10.15
N GLY A 19 -0.38 1.06 -10.58
CA GLY A 19 -0.93 2.29 -11.14
C GLY A 19 -0.91 3.46 -10.15
N LEU A 20 -1.30 3.21 -8.90
CA LEU A 20 -1.28 4.22 -7.84
C LEU A 20 0.14 4.66 -7.49
N TYR A 21 1.08 3.72 -7.36
CA TYR A 21 2.47 4.03 -7.05
C TYR A 21 3.15 4.81 -8.18
N THR A 22 2.94 4.40 -9.43
CA THR A 22 3.42 5.16 -10.60
C THR A 22 2.83 6.56 -10.61
N LEU A 23 1.53 6.73 -10.36
CA LEU A 23 0.88 8.04 -10.32
C LEU A 23 1.48 8.95 -9.25
N THR A 24 1.67 8.44 -8.02
CA THR A 24 2.31 9.20 -6.92
C THR A 24 3.72 9.64 -7.32
N HIS A 25 4.52 8.73 -7.88
CA HIS A 25 5.87 9.02 -8.31
C HIS A 25 5.90 10.06 -9.45
N THR A 26 5.01 9.95 -10.44
CA THR A 26 4.90 10.92 -11.53
C THR A 26 4.55 12.32 -11.01
N LEU A 27 3.61 12.45 -10.08
CA LEU A 27 3.26 13.75 -9.48
C LEU A 27 4.42 14.34 -8.68
N GLY A 28 5.14 13.52 -7.91
CA GLY A 28 6.35 13.95 -7.19
C GLY A 28 7.44 14.44 -8.16
N PHE A 29 7.67 13.70 -9.25
CA PHE A 29 8.62 14.09 -10.28
C PHE A 29 8.23 15.41 -10.98
N LEU A 30 6.95 15.58 -11.34
CA LEU A 30 6.44 16.81 -11.93
C LEU A 30 6.57 18.00 -10.98
N GLY A 31 6.33 17.79 -9.68
CA GLY A 31 6.55 18.79 -8.63
C GLY A 31 8.01 19.24 -8.57
N SER A 32 8.94 18.29 -8.46
CA SER A 32 10.38 18.59 -8.42
C SER A 32 10.87 19.29 -9.69
N LYS A 33 10.39 18.85 -10.87
CA LYS A 33 10.75 19.48 -12.14
C LYS A 33 10.20 20.91 -12.23
N TYR A 34 8.94 21.12 -11.87
CA TYR A 34 8.32 22.45 -11.84
C TYR A 34 9.07 23.39 -10.90
N PHE A 35 9.44 22.89 -9.72
CA PHE A 35 10.21 23.66 -8.75
C PHE A 35 11.58 24.06 -9.30
N ALA A 36 12.31 23.13 -9.94
CA ALA A 36 13.61 23.44 -10.55
C ALA A 36 13.50 24.50 -11.66
N GLU A 37 12.45 24.46 -12.49
CA GLU A 37 12.21 25.44 -13.55
C GLU A 37 11.86 26.83 -13.01
N HIS A 38 11.17 26.90 -11.86
CA HIS A 38 10.65 28.15 -11.28
C HIS A 38 11.35 28.54 -9.96
N GLN A 39 12.53 27.99 -9.69
CA GLN A 39 13.19 28.09 -8.39
C GLN A 39 13.32 29.53 -7.91
N LYS A 40 13.70 30.47 -8.79
CA LYS A 40 13.85 31.89 -8.43
C LYS A 40 12.54 32.55 -7.99
N GLN A 41 11.41 32.10 -8.51
CA GLN A 41 10.08 32.65 -8.18
C GLN A 41 9.50 31.98 -6.94
N LEU A 42 9.87 30.72 -6.69
CA LEU A 42 9.37 29.91 -5.59
C LEU A 42 10.25 30.00 -4.34
N THR A 43 11.48 30.50 -4.43
CA THR A 43 12.35 30.76 -3.28
C THR A 43 12.20 32.22 -2.84
N MET A 44 11.67 32.41 -1.63
CA MET A 44 11.62 33.70 -0.95
C MET A 44 12.70 33.76 0.13
N THR A 45 13.30 34.93 0.30
CA THR A 45 14.28 35.18 1.36
C THR A 45 13.75 36.24 2.31
N GLU A 46 13.74 35.93 3.60
CA GLU A 46 13.54 36.94 4.64
C GLU A 46 14.84 37.12 5.42
N ASP A 47 15.34 38.35 5.43
CA ASP A 47 16.44 38.73 6.30
C ASP A 47 15.90 39.12 7.68
N PHE A 48 16.28 38.35 8.70
CA PHE A 48 15.96 38.74 10.07
C PHE A 48 16.84 39.93 10.46
N TYR A 49 16.22 41.10 10.64
CA TYR A 49 16.90 42.32 11.10
C TYR A 49 17.68 42.04 12.39
N GLY A 50 19.02 42.07 12.29
CA GLY A 50 19.95 41.98 13.42
C GLY A 50 20.63 40.63 13.65
N ALA A 51 20.29 39.55 12.92
CA ALA A 51 20.88 38.23 13.13
C ALA A 51 21.96 37.82 12.10
N GLY A 52 22.04 38.50 10.95
CA GLY A 52 22.96 38.11 9.87
C GLY A 52 22.65 36.73 9.25
N VAL A 53 21.46 36.19 9.51
CA VAL A 53 20.97 34.91 8.98
C VAL A 53 19.84 35.19 8.00
N THR A 54 20.04 34.80 6.75
CA THR A 54 18.99 34.81 5.71
C THR A 54 18.23 33.48 5.77
N ASN A 55 16.93 33.56 6.02
CA ASN A 55 16.05 32.38 5.96
C ASN A 55 15.48 32.23 4.55
N TYR A 56 15.47 31.00 4.06
CA TYR A 56 14.89 30.64 2.77
C TYR A 56 13.54 29.96 2.99
N TYR A 57 12.50 30.46 2.33
CA TYR A 57 11.17 29.88 2.31
C TYR A 57 10.82 29.43 0.88
N TYR A 58 10.18 28.28 0.77
CA TYR A 58 9.76 27.71 -0.51
C TYR A 58 8.25 27.77 -0.65
N LEU A 59 7.78 28.45 -1.70
CA LEU A 59 6.39 28.45 -2.09
C LEU A 59 5.97 27.09 -2.67
N LYS A 60 4.71 26.74 -2.44
CA LYS A 60 4.14 25.48 -2.93
C LYS A 60 4.06 25.46 -4.45
N THR A 61 4.38 24.30 -5.03
CA THR A 61 4.07 24.00 -6.43
C THR A 61 2.58 23.64 -6.59
N PRO A 62 2.01 23.75 -7.80
CA PRO A 62 0.65 23.28 -8.07
C PRO A 62 0.44 21.80 -7.73
N TYR A 63 1.50 20.98 -7.75
CA TYR A 63 1.46 19.55 -7.47
C TYR A 63 1.41 19.25 -5.96
N ASP A 64 1.92 20.14 -5.12
CA ASP A 64 1.96 19.96 -3.66
C ASP A 64 0.56 19.88 -3.03
N TYR A 65 -0.46 20.38 -3.73
CA TYR A 65 -1.86 20.25 -3.31
C TYR A 65 -2.43 18.85 -3.55
N PHE A 66 -1.88 18.09 -4.50
CA PHE A 66 -2.40 16.77 -4.90
C PHE A 66 -1.55 15.62 -4.35
N VAL A 67 -0.23 15.80 -4.28
CA VAL A 67 0.72 14.75 -3.86
C VAL A 67 0.36 14.14 -2.49
N PRO A 68 -0.04 14.88 -1.44
CA PRO A 68 -0.41 14.27 -0.16
C PRO A 68 -1.64 13.37 -0.25
N TRP A 69 -2.67 13.79 -1.00
CA TRP A 69 -3.90 13.01 -1.16
C TRP A 69 -3.67 11.76 -1.98
N VAL A 70 -2.95 11.90 -3.10
CA VAL A 70 -2.61 10.75 -3.95
C VAL A 70 -1.67 9.81 -3.19
N GLY A 71 -0.71 10.33 -2.43
CA GLY A 71 0.15 9.53 -1.55
C GLY A 71 -0.64 8.72 -0.53
N LEU A 72 -1.61 9.34 0.15
CA LEU A 72 -2.46 8.67 1.13
C LEU A 72 -3.37 7.60 0.50
N VAL A 73 -3.94 7.89 -0.68
CA VAL A 73 -4.73 6.90 -1.44
C VAL A 73 -3.85 5.74 -1.91
N SER A 74 -2.67 6.04 -2.41
CA SER A 74 -1.69 5.04 -2.85
C SER A 74 -1.23 4.14 -1.70
N LEU A 75 -1.14 4.67 -0.48
CA LEU A 75 -0.85 3.89 0.72
C LEU A 75 -2.03 3.00 1.13
N LEU A 76 -3.23 3.57 1.27
CA LEU A 76 -4.36 2.87 1.90
C LEU A 76 -5.17 1.98 0.95
N ALA A 77 -5.36 2.39 -0.31
CA ALA A 77 -6.24 1.69 -1.22
C ALA A 77 -5.76 0.26 -1.55
N PRO A 78 -4.46 0.01 -1.80
CA PRO A 78 -3.95 -1.36 -1.97
C PRO A 78 -4.19 -2.24 -0.74
N ILE A 79 -3.96 -1.71 0.47
CA ILE A 79 -4.18 -2.43 1.72
C ILE A 79 -5.65 -2.83 1.85
N ILE A 80 -6.56 -1.86 1.71
CA ILE A 80 -8.01 -2.10 1.80
C ILE A 80 -8.44 -3.12 0.74
N LEU A 81 -7.93 -3.00 -0.48
CA LEU A 81 -8.24 -3.91 -1.58
C LEU A 81 -7.80 -5.35 -1.29
N VAL A 82 -6.59 -5.54 -0.77
CA VAL A 82 -6.08 -6.86 -0.35
C VAL A 82 -7.00 -7.48 0.70
N LEU A 83 -7.39 -6.72 1.72
CA LEU A 83 -8.27 -7.19 2.78
C LEU A 83 -9.67 -7.56 2.28
N VAL A 84 -10.29 -6.68 1.50
CA VAL A 84 -11.64 -6.90 0.95
C VAL A 84 -11.64 -8.13 0.05
N LEU A 85 -10.65 -8.27 -0.83
CA LEU A 85 -10.57 -9.42 -1.74
C LEU A 85 -10.22 -10.72 -1.00
N SER A 86 -9.38 -10.67 0.03
CA SER A 86 -9.05 -11.86 0.83
C SER A 86 -10.27 -12.39 1.59
N ILE A 87 -11.04 -11.50 2.20
CA ILE A 87 -12.29 -11.84 2.90
C ILE A 87 -13.31 -12.37 1.88
N LYS A 88 -13.50 -11.68 0.75
CA LYS A 88 -14.42 -12.10 -0.31
C LYS A 88 -14.06 -13.47 -0.87
N LEU A 89 -12.78 -13.80 -0.99
CA LEU A 89 -12.35 -15.15 -1.36
C LEU A 89 -12.80 -16.17 -0.31
N MET A 90 -12.54 -15.92 0.97
CA MET A 90 -12.91 -16.85 2.05
C MET A 90 -14.41 -17.11 2.16
N LEU A 91 -15.22 -16.05 2.00
CA LEU A 91 -16.68 -16.15 2.07
C LEU A 91 -17.31 -16.93 0.91
N GLN A 92 -16.60 -17.15 -0.20
CA GLN A 92 -17.12 -17.96 -1.31
C GLN A 92 -17.14 -19.44 -0.99
N LYS A 93 -16.07 -19.97 -0.38
CA LYS A 93 -15.90 -21.38 -0.01
C LYS A 93 -14.92 -21.51 1.15
N TYR A 94 -15.38 -22.05 2.27
CA TYR A 94 -14.62 -22.23 3.50
C TYR A 94 -13.66 -23.44 3.44
N THR A 95 -12.76 -23.45 2.47
CA THR A 95 -11.83 -24.57 2.24
C THR A 95 -10.38 -24.14 2.49
N LYS A 96 -9.52 -25.10 2.90
CA LYS A 96 -8.08 -24.86 3.07
C LYS A 96 -7.43 -24.28 1.81
N LYS A 97 -7.87 -24.74 0.63
CA LYS A 97 -7.38 -24.24 -0.67
C LYS A 97 -7.68 -22.75 -0.85
N GLN A 98 -8.87 -22.32 -0.47
CA GLN A 98 -9.28 -20.92 -0.55
C GLN A 98 -8.52 -20.04 0.42
N TYR A 99 -8.27 -20.55 1.63
CA TYR A 99 -7.42 -19.89 2.61
C TYR A 99 -6.01 -19.65 2.05
N LEU A 100 -5.37 -20.68 1.48
CA LEU A 100 -4.06 -20.52 0.84
C LEU A 100 -4.09 -19.51 -0.32
N PHE A 101 -5.14 -19.49 -1.13
CA PHE A 101 -5.27 -18.50 -2.20
C PHE A 101 -5.48 -17.07 -1.68
N ALA A 102 -6.20 -16.89 -0.58
CA ALA A 102 -6.37 -15.59 0.05
C ALA A 102 -5.04 -15.03 0.57
N LEU A 103 -4.09 -15.89 0.96
CA LEU A 103 -2.73 -15.49 1.36
C LEU A 103 -1.85 -15.06 0.19
N LEU A 104 -2.19 -15.41 -1.06
CA LEU A 104 -1.42 -14.94 -2.23
C LEU A 104 -1.60 -13.43 -2.48
N LEU A 105 -2.73 -12.86 -2.07
CA LEU A 105 -3.02 -11.43 -2.26
C LEU A 105 -2.03 -10.53 -1.49
N PRO A 106 -1.83 -10.69 -0.16
CA PRO A 106 -0.84 -9.90 0.56
C PRO A 106 0.60 -10.21 0.13
N ILE A 107 0.89 -11.42 -0.38
CA ILE A 107 2.22 -11.75 -0.93
C ILE A 107 2.50 -10.94 -2.19
N ILE A 108 1.57 -10.93 -3.16
CA ILE A 108 1.72 -10.14 -4.38
C ILE A 108 1.82 -8.65 -4.06
N TYR A 109 1.00 -8.16 -3.13
CA TYR A 109 1.12 -6.79 -2.62
C TYR A 109 2.52 -6.48 -2.09
N GLY A 110 3.02 -7.29 -1.14
CA GLY A 110 4.34 -7.08 -0.55
C GLY A 110 5.48 -7.18 -1.56
N MET A 111 5.38 -8.09 -2.54
CA MET A 111 6.34 -8.18 -3.64
C MET A 111 6.37 -6.90 -4.47
N ILE A 112 5.21 -6.38 -4.86
CA ILE A 112 5.13 -5.13 -5.65
C ILE A 112 5.65 -3.96 -4.84
N ASN A 113 5.28 -3.85 -3.57
CA ASN A 113 5.75 -2.77 -2.68
C ASN A 113 7.27 -2.79 -2.54
N THR A 114 7.85 -3.97 -2.32
CA THR A 114 9.30 -4.16 -2.24
C THR A 114 10.01 -3.81 -3.55
N VAL A 115 9.51 -4.33 -4.68
CA VAL A 115 10.11 -4.05 -6.01
C VAL A 115 10.03 -2.56 -6.34
N PHE A 116 8.89 -1.92 -6.07
CA PHE A 116 8.71 -0.50 -6.33
C PHE A 116 9.63 0.36 -5.46
N PHE A 117 9.73 0.06 -4.16
CA PHE A 117 10.66 0.75 -3.25
C PHE A 117 12.09 0.74 -3.80
N PHE A 118 12.62 -0.43 -4.19
CA PHE A 118 13.96 -0.53 -4.73
C PHE A 118 14.13 0.09 -6.12
N ALA A 119 13.05 0.21 -6.90
CA ALA A 119 13.07 0.83 -8.22
C ALA A 119 13.07 2.37 -8.16
N THR A 120 12.42 2.96 -7.14
CA THR A 120 12.24 4.41 -7.07
C THR A 120 13.08 5.12 -6.01
N MET A 121 13.42 4.45 -4.90
CA MET A 121 14.20 5.10 -3.84
C MET A 121 15.70 5.12 -4.15
N ASN A 122 16.28 6.32 -4.03
CA ASN A 122 17.71 6.50 -4.22
C ASN A 122 18.48 6.08 -2.96
N LYS A 123 19.43 5.15 -3.13
CA LYS A 123 20.33 4.67 -2.07
C LYS A 123 21.20 5.78 -1.46
N SER A 124 21.46 6.86 -2.21
CA SER A 124 22.28 7.98 -1.71
C SER A 124 21.59 8.81 -0.62
N LEU A 125 20.31 8.56 -0.34
CA LEU A 125 19.56 9.21 0.76
C LEU A 125 19.99 8.72 2.16
N GLY A 126 20.88 7.72 2.25
CA GLY A 126 21.47 7.27 3.51
C GLY A 126 20.42 6.74 4.50
N TRP A 127 20.27 7.40 5.65
CA TRP A 127 19.38 6.94 6.72
C TRP A 127 17.89 6.95 6.31
N GLU A 128 17.47 7.84 5.42
CA GLU A 128 16.08 7.92 4.92
C GLU A 128 15.72 6.68 4.08
N TYR A 129 16.69 6.19 3.31
CA TYR A 129 16.57 4.94 2.56
C TYR A 129 16.45 3.74 3.49
N GLU A 130 17.26 3.68 4.54
CA GLU A 130 17.21 2.59 5.54
C GLU A 130 15.87 2.57 6.28
N ILE A 131 15.39 3.72 6.73
CA ILE A 131 14.07 3.84 7.37
C ILE A 131 12.96 3.46 6.40
N GLY A 132 13.00 3.96 5.16
CA GLY A 132 12.01 3.62 4.14
C GLY A 132 11.95 2.12 3.86
N MET A 133 13.09 1.44 3.83
CA MET A 133 13.16 -0.01 3.65
C MET A 133 12.50 -0.76 4.81
N VAL A 134 12.82 -0.35 6.05
CA VAL A 134 12.27 -0.96 7.26
C VAL A 134 10.75 -0.76 7.32
N LEU A 135 10.27 0.45 7.02
CA LEU A 135 8.83 0.74 6.98
C LEU A 135 8.11 -0.09 5.93
N THR A 136 8.67 -0.20 4.72
CA THR A 136 8.11 -1.02 3.62
C THR A 136 7.97 -2.49 4.03
N PHE A 137 8.99 -3.01 4.72
CA PHE A 137 8.98 -4.38 5.25
C PHE A 137 7.91 -4.56 6.33
N PHE A 138 7.89 -3.68 7.34
CA PHE A 138 6.91 -3.75 8.42
C PHE A 138 5.47 -3.63 7.92
N GLU A 139 5.21 -2.72 6.98
CA GLU A 139 3.90 -2.55 6.38
C GLU A 139 3.46 -3.84 5.66
N SER A 140 4.32 -4.40 4.80
CA SER A 140 4.01 -5.61 4.05
C SER A 140 3.76 -6.81 4.98
N CYS A 141 4.57 -6.96 6.03
CA CYS A 141 4.39 -7.99 7.06
C CYS A 141 3.10 -7.78 7.86
N PHE A 142 2.79 -6.54 8.24
CA PHE A 142 1.59 -6.21 8.99
C PHE A 142 0.32 -6.58 8.20
N VAL A 143 0.25 -6.21 6.92
CA VAL A 143 -0.87 -6.56 6.03
C VAL A 143 -1.00 -8.08 5.90
N PHE A 144 0.12 -8.79 5.73
CA PHE A 144 0.10 -10.26 5.67
C PHE A 144 -0.46 -10.90 6.94
N VAL A 145 0.04 -10.48 8.11
CA VAL A 145 -0.42 -10.99 9.41
C VAL A 145 -1.91 -10.69 9.62
N LEU A 146 -2.36 -9.50 9.24
CA LEU A 146 -3.75 -9.10 9.38
C LEU A 146 -4.69 -9.97 8.51
N VAL A 147 -4.28 -10.27 7.27
CA VAL A 147 -4.99 -11.22 6.39
C VAL A 147 -5.04 -12.63 7.02
N VAL A 148 -3.92 -13.10 7.58
CA VAL A 148 -3.84 -14.41 8.26
C VAL A 148 -4.83 -14.47 9.43
N ILE A 149 -4.83 -13.47 10.31
CA ILE A 149 -5.69 -13.42 11.49
C ILE A 149 -7.16 -13.41 11.08
N ILE A 150 -7.56 -12.49 10.21
CA ILE A 150 -8.96 -12.33 9.79
C ILE A 150 -9.46 -13.61 9.11
N ASN A 151 -8.70 -14.15 8.15
CA ASN A 151 -9.13 -15.35 7.43
C ASN A 151 -9.13 -16.60 8.32
N SER A 152 -8.26 -16.67 9.33
CA SER A 152 -8.26 -17.76 10.31
C SER A 152 -9.51 -17.72 11.19
N ILE A 153 -9.91 -16.53 11.65
CA ILE A 153 -11.16 -16.35 12.41
C ILE A 153 -12.37 -16.78 11.57
N ILE A 154 -12.44 -16.35 10.31
CA ILE A 154 -13.52 -16.73 9.38
C ILE A 154 -13.56 -18.26 9.19
N PHE A 155 -12.40 -18.87 8.95
CA PHE A 155 -12.28 -20.30 8.73
C PHE A 155 -12.70 -21.12 9.96
N TRP A 156 -12.27 -20.74 11.16
CA TRP A 156 -12.61 -21.44 12.39
C TRP A 156 -14.07 -21.28 12.78
N LYS A 157 -14.64 -20.08 12.66
CA LYS A 157 -16.06 -19.87 12.95
C LYS A 157 -16.93 -20.78 12.10
N HIS A 158 -16.68 -20.87 10.80
CA HIS A 158 -17.50 -21.70 9.92
C HIS A 158 -17.38 -23.20 10.22
N LYS A 159 -16.15 -23.71 10.45
CA LYS A 159 -15.94 -25.12 10.80
C LYS A 159 -16.63 -25.51 12.11
N LYS A 160 -16.75 -24.59 13.07
CA LYS A 160 -17.49 -24.81 14.31
C LYS A 160 -18.99 -24.99 14.04
N PHE A 161 -19.60 -24.18 13.18
CA PHE A 161 -21.02 -24.29 12.83
C PHE A 161 -21.35 -25.56 12.03
N GLU A 162 -20.53 -25.94 11.05
CA GLU A 162 -20.74 -27.20 10.31
C GLU A 162 -20.71 -28.45 11.23
N ASN A 163 -19.91 -28.41 12.30
CA ASN A 163 -19.84 -29.53 13.25
C ASN A 163 -21.04 -29.57 14.19
N VAL A 164 -21.61 -28.43 14.57
CA VAL A 164 -22.83 -28.36 15.41
C VAL A 164 -24.05 -28.88 14.62
N GLU A 165 -24.24 -28.42 13.38
CA GLU A 165 -25.35 -28.91 12.54
C GLU A 165 -25.27 -30.41 12.23
N LYS A 166 -24.05 -30.98 12.18
CA LYS A 166 -23.90 -32.42 12.03
C LYS A 166 -24.35 -33.17 13.28
N ILE A 167 -24.04 -32.67 14.47
CA ILE A 167 -24.47 -33.30 15.74
C ILE A 167 -26.00 -33.27 15.85
N ASP A 168 -26.64 -32.15 15.50
CA ASP A 168 -28.10 -32.01 15.56
C ASP A 168 -28.86 -32.88 14.53
N LYS A 169 -28.21 -33.33 13.45
CA LYS A 169 -28.80 -34.28 12.48
C LYS A 169 -28.63 -35.75 12.88
N PHE A 170 -27.79 -36.04 13.87
CA PHE A 170 -27.54 -37.39 14.36
C PHE A 170 -28.34 -37.72 15.64
N LEU A 171 -28.98 -36.71 16.25
CA LEU A 171 -29.93 -36.85 17.36
C LEU A 171 -31.37 -36.87 16.84
#